data_AF-A0A9D8XY43-F1
#
_entry.id   AF-A0A9D8XY43-F1
#
_cell.length_a   1.000
_cell.length_b   1.000
_cell.length_c   1.000
_cell.angle_alpha   90.00
_cell.angle_beta   90.00
_cell.angle_gamma   90.00
#
_symmetry.space_group_name_H-M   'P 1'
#
loop_
_entity.id
_entity.type
_entity.pdbx_description
1 polymer ?
#
loop_
_entity_poly.entity_id
_entity_poly.type
_entity_poly.pdbx_seq_one_letter_code
_entity_poly.pdbx_strand_id
1 'polypeptide(L)'
;LARYEAGLTALEDHVEFKELLEVGVARGRAEGLAEGKAEGLAEGIAKGKAEGLSEGMIKGKAEGLAEGKAEGLAEGIEKGKAEGLAQGIKETQLSTARKMLKLGMSIEEISEITGLTKEEVDNL
;
A
#
# COMPACT_ATOMS: atom_id res chain seq x y z
N LEU A 1 59.37 46.63 44.53
CA LEU A 1 59.57 45.28 43.97
C LEU A 1 58.48 44.33 44.49
N ALA A 2 58.50 43.88 45.74
CA ALA A 2 57.49 42.93 46.27
C ALA A 2 56.00 43.33 46.09
N ARG A 3 55.63 44.61 46.30
CA ARG A 3 54.24 45.08 46.07
C ARG A 3 53.85 45.12 44.59
N TYR A 4 54.83 45.28 43.70
CA TYR A 4 54.61 45.29 42.25
C TYR A 4 54.49 43.87 41.71
N GLU A 5 55.33 42.95 42.21
CA GLU A 5 55.26 41.51 41.91
C GLU A 5 53.92 40.90 42.35
N ALA A 6 53.45 41.20 43.57
CA ALA A 6 52.15 40.72 44.05
C ALA A 6 50.97 41.25 43.21
N GLY A 7 51.07 42.48 42.69
CA GLY A 7 50.07 43.05 41.79
C GLY A 7 50.04 42.41 40.40
N LEU A 8 51.21 41.99 39.90
CA LEU A 8 51.35 41.31 38.61
C LEU A 8 50.75 39.90 38.67
N THR A 9 51.06 39.13 39.72
CA THR A 9 50.53 37.77 39.92
C THR A 9 49.00 37.77 40.07
N ALA A 10 48.43 38.72 40.81
CA ALA A 10 46.98 38.83 40.92
C ALA A 10 46.30 39.16 39.57
N LEU A 11 46.97 39.93 38.72
CA LEU A 11 46.46 40.24 37.37
C LEU A 11 46.53 39.00 36.47
N GLU A 12 47.63 38.26 36.51
CA GLU A 12 47.81 37.00 35.78
C GLU A 12 46.75 35.96 36.20
N ASP A 13 46.54 35.75 37.49
CA ASP A 13 45.51 34.84 38.01
C ASP A 13 44.08 35.22 37.55
N HIS A 14 43.78 36.53 37.49
CA HIS A 14 42.50 37.02 36.98
C HIS A 14 42.33 36.82 35.47
N VAL A 15 43.41 36.93 34.68
CA VAL A 15 43.40 36.65 33.24
C VAL A 15 43.18 35.16 33.00
N GLU A 16 43.94 34.29 33.70
CA GLU A 16 43.80 32.83 33.63
C GLU A 16 42.38 32.36 34.01
N PHE A 17 41.80 32.92 35.08
CA PHE A 17 40.44 32.59 35.49
C PHE A 17 39.39 32.99 34.43
N LYS A 18 39.57 34.14 33.77
CA LYS A 18 38.68 34.60 32.71
C LYS A 18 38.78 33.70 31.48
N GLU A 19 39.99 33.31 31.08
CA GLU A 19 40.21 32.40 29.95
C GLU A 19 39.58 31.02 30.21
N LEU A 20 39.73 30.48 31.43
CA LEU A 20 39.08 29.23 31.85
C LEU A 20 37.55 29.31 31.76
N LEU A 21 36.96 30.43 32.18
CA LEU A 21 35.50 30.65 32.05
C LEU A 21 35.05 30.72 30.59
N GLU A 22 35.79 31.42 29.74
CA GLU A 22 35.46 31.52 28.31
C GLU A 22 35.54 30.15 27.62
N VAL A 23 36.57 29.36 27.92
CA VAL A 23 36.71 27.98 27.42
C VAL A 23 35.57 27.09 27.92
N GLY A 24 35.23 27.17 29.21
CA GLY A 24 34.14 26.41 29.81
C GLY A 24 32.78 26.73 29.19
N VAL A 25 32.48 28.02 28.97
CA VAL A 25 31.25 28.47 28.32
C VAL A 25 31.20 28.05 26.86
N ALA A 26 32.31 28.20 26.12
CA ALA A 26 32.39 27.78 24.72
C ALA A 26 32.17 26.26 24.58
N ARG A 27 32.80 25.47 25.44
CA ARG A 27 32.65 24.01 25.47
C ARG A 27 31.23 23.59 25.82
N GLY A 28 30.66 24.14 26.89
CA GLY A 28 29.29 23.80 27.30
C GLY A 28 28.25 24.16 26.22
N ARG A 29 28.44 25.27 25.50
CA ARG A 29 27.60 25.61 24.34
C ARG A 29 27.79 24.65 23.18
N ALA A 30 29.03 24.28 22.86
CA ALA A 30 29.32 23.36 21.77
C ALA A 30 28.74 21.97 22.05
N GLU A 31 28.92 21.45 23.27
CA GLU A 31 28.40 20.16 23.71
C GLU A 31 26.87 20.17 23.72
N GLY A 32 26.23 21.17 24.35
CA GLY A 32 24.77 21.27 24.39
C GLY A 32 24.13 21.43 23.00
N LEU A 33 24.77 22.16 22.08
CA LEU A 33 24.29 22.27 20.70
C LEU A 33 24.45 20.94 19.94
N ALA A 34 25.57 20.25 20.13
CA ALA A 34 25.83 18.98 19.47
C ALA A 34 24.86 17.89 19.96
N GLU A 35 24.66 17.79 21.27
CA GLU A 35 23.73 16.86 21.89
C GLU A 35 22.29 17.16 21.48
N GLY A 36 21.83 18.40 21.64
CA GLY A 36 20.46 18.78 21.27
C GLY A 36 20.16 18.59 19.77
N LYS A 37 21.14 18.81 18.88
CA LYS A 37 20.98 18.50 17.46
C LYS A 37 20.95 17.00 17.20
N ALA A 38 21.82 16.22 17.84
CA ALA A 38 21.87 14.78 17.66
C ALA A 38 20.57 14.12 18.13
N GLU A 39 20.10 14.49 19.33
CA GLU A 39 18.84 13.99 19.90
C GLU A 39 17.63 14.42 19.05
N GLY A 40 17.51 15.71 18.73
CA GLY A 40 16.39 16.21 17.94
C GLY A 40 16.32 15.58 16.53
N LEU A 41 17.47 15.33 15.90
CA LEU A 41 17.52 14.64 14.62
C LEU A 41 17.16 13.16 14.75
N ALA A 42 17.68 12.48 15.77
CA ALA A 42 17.39 11.07 16.02
C ALA A 42 15.89 10.85 16.31
N GLU A 43 15.30 11.66 17.18
CA GLU A 43 13.89 11.60 17.51
C GLU A 43 13.02 11.94 16.29
N GLY A 44 13.34 13.01 15.57
CA GLY A 44 12.61 13.42 14.37
C GLY A 44 12.61 12.33 13.28
N ILE A 45 13.76 11.69 13.03
CA ILE A 45 13.86 10.58 12.07
C ILE A 45 13.09 9.37 12.56
N ALA A 46 13.22 9.00 13.84
CA ALA A 46 12.53 7.84 14.40
C ALA A 46 11.01 8.00 14.32
N LYS A 47 10.49 9.15 14.75
CA LYS A 47 9.06 9.46 14.71
C LYS A 47 8.54 9.54 13.28
N GLY A 48 9.21 10.29 12.40
CA GLY A 48 8.80 10.42 11.00
C GLY A 48 8.80 9.09 10.25
N LYS A 49 9.77 8.21 10.51
CA LYS A 49 9.77 6.84 9.95
C LYS A 49 8.63 6.00 10.52
N ALA A 50 8.41 6.02 11.83
CA ALA A 50 7.35 5.22 12.46
C ALA A 50 5.96 5.63 11.96
N GLU A 51 5.68 6.93 11.93
CA GLU A 51 4.41 7.49 11.44
C GLU A 51 4.23 7.20 9.95
N GLY A 52 5.24 7.53 9.12
CA GLY A 52 5.16 7.31 7.68
C GLY A 52 4.98 5.83 7.28
N LEU A 53 5.66 4.91 7.97
CA LEU A 53 5.52 3.47 7.71
C LEU A 53 4.15 2.96 8.16
N SER A 54 3.67 3.39 9.32
CA SER A 54 2.36 2.98 9.86
C SER A 54 1.23 3.48 8.98
N GLU A 55 1.20 4.78 8.67
CA GLU A 55 0.15 5.38 7.85
C GLU A 55 0.19 4.84 6.42
N GLY A 56 1.38 4.77 5.80
CA GLY A 56 1.55 4.24 4.45
C GLY A 56 1.12 2.78 4.34
N MET A 57 1.47 1.93 5.32
CA MET A 57 1.09 0.53 5.32
C MET A 57 -0.41 0.33 5.56
N ILE A 58 -1.01 1.06 6.50
CA ILE A 58 -2.45 0.96 6.79
C ILE A 58 -3.26 1.42 5.57
N LYS A 59 -2.93 2.59 5.03
CA LYS A 59 -3.65 3.17 3.89
C LYS A 59 -3.48 2.31 2.64
N GLY A 60 -2.25 1.94 2.29
CA GLY A 60 -1.98 1.11 1.10
C GLY A 60 -2.63 -0.27 1.19
N LYS A 61 -2.65 -0.90 2.37
CA LYS A 61 -3.33 -2.19 2.56
C LYS A 61 -4.85 -2.06 2.48
N ALA A 62 -5.42 -0.98 3.03
CA ALA A 62 -6.86 -0.75 2.97
C ALA A 62 -7.32 -0.47 1.54
N GLU A 63 -6.62 0.40 0.82
CA GLU A 63 -6.90 0.73 -0.58
C GLU A 63 -6.76 -0.49 -1.48
N GLY A 64 -5.62 -1.20 -1.43
CA GLY A 64 -5.40 -2.37 -2.28
C GLY A 64 -6.38 -3.52 -2.01
N LEU A 65 -6.84 -3.70 -0.77
CA LEU A 65 -7.85 -4.71 -0.44
C LEU A 65 -9.26 -4.29 -0.90
N ALA A 66 -9.58 -3.00 -0.86
CA ALA A 66 -10.86 -2.49 -1.35
C ALA A 66 -10.93 -2.59 -2.89
N GLU A 67 -9.89 -2.13 -3.59
CA GLU A 67 -9.80 -2.20 -5.05
C GLU A 67 -9.83 -3.65 -5.54
N GLY A 68 -8.96 -4.50 -5.00
CA GLY A 68 -8.89 -5.91 -5.42
C GLY A 68 -10.20 -6.68 -5.17
N LYS A 69 -10.94 -6.36 -4.10
CA LYS A 69 -12.27 -6.95 -3.86
C LYS A 69 -13.31 -6.44 -4.85
N ALA A 70 -13.30 -5.14 -5.16
CA ALA A 70 -14.25 -4.55 -6.08
C ALA A 70 -14.06 -5.10 -7.50
N GLU A 71 -12.82 -5.12 -7.99
CA GLU A 71 -12.47 -5.67 -9.30
C GLU A 71 -12.79 -7.17 -9.39
N GLY A 72 -12.35 -7.96 -8.42
CA GLY A 72 -12.59 -9.40 -8.41
C GLY A 72 -14.08 -9.76 -8.35
N LEU A 73 -14.90 -8.99 -7.62
CA LEU A 73 -16.35 -9.19 -7.58
C LEU A 73 -17.01 -8.80 -8.90
N ALA A 74 -16.62 -7.68 -9.49
CA ALA A 74 -17.16 -7.23 -10.77
C ALA A 74 -16.88 -8.24 -11.88
N GLU A 75 -15.62 -8.67 -12.02
CA GLU A 75 -15.24 -9.70 -12.99
C GLU A 75 -15.96 -11.03 -12.75
N GLY A 76 -16.05 -11.46 -11.49
CA GLY A 76 -16.72 -12.71 -11.13
C GLY A 76 -18.21 -12.69 -11.48
N ILE A 77 -18.90 -11.57 -11.23
CA ILE A 77 -20.31 -11.40 -11.58
C ILE A 77 -20.50 -11.38 -13.10
N GLU A 78 -19.65 -10.66 -13.83
CA GLU A 78 -19.75 -10.56 -15.28
C GLU A 78 -19.52 -11.91 -15.96
N LYS A 79 -18.42 -12.60 -15.63
CA LYS A 79 -18.12 -13.93 -16.16
C LYS A 79 -19.21 -14.93 -15.79
N GLY A 80 -19.61 -14.98 -14.52
CA GLY A 80 -20.64 -15.90 -14.06
C GLY A 80 -22.00 -15.68 -14.73
N LYS A 81 -22.39 -14.43 -14.97
CA LYS A 81 -23.63 -14.12 -15.72
C LYS A 81 -23.53 -14.51 -17.18
N ALA A 82 -22.42 -14.21 -17.84
CA ALA A 82 -22.21 -14.53 -19.25
C ALA A 82 -22.21 -16.05 -19.48
N GLU A 83 -21.44 -16.79 -18.67
CA GLU A 83 -21.38 -18.25 -18.72
C GLU A 83 -22.73 -18.89 -18.39
N GLY A 84 -23.40 -18.43 -17.32
CA GLY A 84 -24.71 -18.94 -16.92
C GLY A 84 -25.79 -18.70 -17.97
N LEU A 85 -25.79 -17.52 -18.61
CA LEU A 85 -26.74 -17.22 -19.69
C LEU A 85 -26.46 -18.09 -20.93
N ALA A 86 -25.20 -18.22 -21.33
CA ALA A 86 -24.82 -19.04 -22.48
C ALA A 86 -25.18 -20.51 -22.27
N GLN A 87 -24.90 -21.06 -21.07
CA GLN A 87 -25.26 -22.42 -20.70
C GLN A 87 -26.79 -22.60 -20.69
N GLY A 88 -27.53 -21.66 -20.10
CA GLY A 88 -29.00 -21.71 -20.06
C GLY A 88 -29.65 -21.65 -21.44
N ILE A 89 -29.13 -20.81 -22.35
CA ILE A 89 -29.58 -20.76 -23.74
C ILE A 89 -29.33 -22.11 -24.42
N LYS A 90 -28.11 -22.65 -24.31
CA LYS A 90 -27.75 -23.94 -24.92
C LYS A 90 -28.61 -25.08 -24.39
N GLU A 91 -28.81 -25.15 -23.08
CA GLU A 91 -29.65 -26.17 -22.45
C GLU A 91 -31.12 -26.05 -22.88
N THR A 92 -31.62 -24.82 -23.04
CA THR A 92 -32.98 -24.57 -23.56
C THR A 92 -33.11 -25.02 -25.01
N GLN A 93 -32.13 -24.71 -25.87
CA GLN A 93 -32.09 -25.16 -27.26
C GLN A 93 -32.10 -26.70 -27.35
N LEU A 94 -31.23 -27.37 -26.59
CA LEU A 94 -31.15 -28.83 -26.54
C LEU A 94 -32.46 -29.45 -26.04
N SER A 95 -33.04 -28.91 -24.96
CA SER A 95 -34.31 -29.41 -24.42
C SER A 95 -35.48 -29.26 -25.40
N THR A 96 -35.47 -28.16 -26.17
CA THR A 96 -36.48 -27.87 -27.19
C THR A 96 -36.33 -28.81 -28.38
N ALA A 97 -35.10 -29.00 -28.87
CA ALA A 97 -34.80 -29.97 -29.94
C ALA A 97 -35.22 -31.39 -29.56
N ARG A 98 -34.93 -31.85 -28.32
CA ARG A 98 -35.39 -33.16 -27.81
C ARG A 98 -36.92 -33.31 -27.85
N LYS A 99 -37.67 -32.24 -27.58
CA LYS A 99 -39.14 -32.27 -27.64
C LYS A 99 -39.63 -32.33 -29.09
N MET A 100 -39.01 -31.58 -29.99
CA MET A 100 -39.36 -31.57 -31.42
C MET A 100 -39.07 -32.92 -32.09
N LEU A 101 -37.96 -33.58 -31.76
CA LEU A 101 -37.65 -34.94 -32.22
C LEU A 101 -38.75 -35.92 -31.80
N LYS A 102 -39.23 -35.84 -30.55
CA LYS A 102 -40.34 -36.67 -30.05
C LYS A 102 -41.67 -36.40 -30.76
N LEU A 103 -41.85 -35.21 -31.31
CA LEU A 103 -43.03 -34.83 -32.10
C LEU A 103 -42.89 -35.24 -33.57
N GLY A 104 -41.78 -35.85 -33.98
CA GLY A 104 -41.56 -36.36 -35.34
C GLY A 104 -41.11 -35.30 -36.34
N MET A 105 -40.59 -34.15 -35.87
CA MET A 105 -39.98 -33.16 -36.75
C MET A 105 -38.65 -33.66 -37.33
N SER A 106 -38.32 -33.22 -38.54
CA SER A 106 -37.05 -33.57 -39.19
C SER A 106 -35.86 -32.84 -38.58
N ILE A 107 -34.66 -33.41 -38.73
CA ILE A 107 -33.41 -32.82 -38.24
C ILE A 107 -33.18 -31.44 -38.87
N GLU A 108 -33.52 -31.29 -40.15
CA GLU A 108 -33.50 -30.02 -40.88
C GLU A 108 -34.33 -28.94 -40.19
N GLU A 109 -35.61 -29.21 -39.91
CA GLU A 109 -36.53 -28.25 -39.30
C GLU A 109 -36.10 -27.88 -37.87
N ILE A 110 -35.60 -28.86 -37.12
CA ILE A 110 -35.14 -28.63 -35.74
C ILE A 110 -33.87 -27.78 -35.72
N SER A 111 -32.93 -28.05 -36.62
CA SER A 111 -31.71 -27.25 -36.76
C SER A 111 -32.04 -25.80 -37.10
N GLU A 112 -33.01 -25.58 -38.01
CA GLU A 112 -33.45 -24.23 -38.39
C GLU A 112 -34.14 -23.48 -37.23
N ILE A 113 -34.99 -24.15 -36.45
CA ILE A 113 -35.75 -23.49 -35.37
C ILE A 113 -34.89 -23.25 -34.13
N THR A 114 -34.05 -24.21 -33.74
CA THR A 114 -33.29 -24.15 -32.49
C THR A 114 -31.93 -23.46 -32.64
N GLY A 115 -31.43 -23.35 -33.88
CA GLY A 115 -30.09 -22.82 -34.17
C GLY A 115 -28.96 -23.79 -33.82
N LEU A 116 -29.27 -25.03 -33.45
CA LEU A 116 -28.30 -26.11 -33.26
C LEU A 116 -27.81 -26.62 -34.61
N THR A 117 -26.59 -27.14 -34.67
CA THR A 117 -26.11 -27.81 -35.88
C THR A 117 -26.86 -29.12 -36.10
N LYS A 118 -26.96 -29.57 -37.36
CA LYS A 118 -27.56 -30.87 -37.67
C LYS A 118 -26.87 -32.01 -36.91
N GLU A 119 -25.56 -31.93 -36.75
CA GLU A 119 -24.76 -32.88 -35.97
C GLU A 119 -25.13 -32.84 -34.48
N GLU A 120 -25.33 -31.66 -33.89
CA GLU A 120 -25.78 -31.54 -32.51
C GLU A 120 -27.17 -32.16 -32.33
N VAL A 121 -28.07 -31.98 -33.30
CA VAL A 121 -29.43 -32.55 -33.27
C VAL A 121 -29.42 -34.07 -33.50
N ASP A 122 -28.57 -34.58 -34.38
CA ASP A 122 -28.42 -36.01 -34.66
C ASP A 122 -27.85 -36.77 -33.44
N ASN A 123 -27.04 -36.08 -32.62
CA ASN A 123 -26.45 -36.62 -31.39
C ASN A 123 -27.35 -36.49 -30.13
N LEU A 124 -28.57 -35.94 -30.22
CA LEU A 124 -29.48 -35.72 -29.08
C LEU A 124 -30.29 -36.94 -28.68
#